data_AF-A0A2N9W463-F1
#
_entry.id   AF-A0A2N9W463-F1
#
_cell.length_a   1.000
_cell.length_b   1.000
_cell.length_c   1.000
_cell.angle_alpha   90.00
_cell.angle_beta   90.00
_cell.angle_gamma   90.00
#
_symmetry.space_group_name_H-M   'P 1'
#
loop_
_entity.id
_entity.type
_entity.pdbx_description
1 polymer ?
#
loop_
_entity_poly.entity_id
_entity_poly.type
_entity_poly.pdbx_seq_one_letter_code
_entity_poly.pdbx_strand_id
1 'polypeptide(L)' 'MEPLRPQPRRHSPKMTDKIAARIKALLAQNVMQHDIAARLEINQGRVSEVKTGKRFPDTPPEQFELGL' A
#
# COMPACT_ATOMS: atom_id res chain seq x y z
N MET A 1 27.36 22.87 19.77
CA MET A 1 26.36 21.87 19.39
C MET A 1 26.57 21.56 17.92
N GLU A 2 26.87 20.31 17.57
CA GLU A 2 26.94 19.88 16.18
C GLU A 2 25.52 19.98 15.57
N PRO A 3 25.31 20.60 14.40
CA PRO A 3 24.00 20.60 13.75
C PRO A 3 23.61 19.17 13.33
N LEU A 4 22.39 18.76 13.66
CA LEU A 4 21.84 17.48 13.22
C LEU A 4 21.84 17.42 11.69
N ARG A 5 22.50 16.41 11.11
CA ARG A 5 22.46 16.18 9.67
C ARG A 5 21.02 15.83 9.26
N PRO A 6 20.45 16.45 8.22
CA PRO A 6 19.12 16.10 7.76
C PRO A 6 19.09 14.63 7.33
N GLN A 7 18.20 13.85 7.92
CA GLN A 7 18.02 12.45 7.52
C GLN A 7 17.44 12.40 6.10
N PRO A 8 17.91 11.48 5.24
CA PRO A 8 17.37 11.33 3.90
C PRO A 8 15.86 11.04 3.98
N ARG A 9 15.06 11.78 3.22
CA ARG A 9 13.62 11.58 3.17
C ARG A 9 13.33 10.21 2.57
N ARG A 10 12.68 9.32 3.34
CA ARG A 10 12.15 8.06 2.79
C ARG A 10 11.05 8.40 1.79
N HIS A 11 11.29 8.06 0.52
CA HIS A 11 10.25 8.13 -0.50
C HIS A 11 9.39 6.87 -0.40
N SER A 12 8.06 7.05 -0.31
CA SER A 12 7.15 5.91 -0.44
C SER A 12 7.34 5.23 -1.81
N PRO A 13 7.28 3.89 -1.89
CA PRO A 13 7.36 3.15 -3.14
C PRO A 13 6.43 3.72 -4.23
N LYS A 14 6.81 3.62 -5.49
CA LYS A 14 5.93 3.98 -6.60
C LYS A 14 4.70 3.07 -6.59
N MET A 15 3.50 3.64 -6.71
CA MET A 15 2.29 2.83 -6.84
C MET A 15 2.27 2.09 -8.19
N THR A 16 1.97 0.80 -8.15
CA THR A 16 1.85 -0.10 -9.30
C THR A 16 0.56 -0.92 -9.17
N ASP A 17 0.12 -1.55 -10.26
CA ASP A 17 -0.98 -2.51 -10.23
C ASP A 17 -0.74 -3.63 -9.22
N LYS A 18 0.50 -4.12 -9.10
CA LYS A 18 0.85 -5.13 -8.09
C LYS A 18 0.61 -4.66 -6.65
N ILE A 19 1.00 -3.42 -6.33
CA ILE A 19 0.73 -2.85 -5.00
C ILE A 19 -0.78 -2.66 -4.80
N ALA A 20 -1.51 -2.17 -5.81
CA ALA A 20 -2.95 -1.98 -5.71
C ALA A 20 -3.70 -3.31 -5.54
N ALA A 21 -3.34 -4.35 -6.29
CA ALA A 21 -3.87 -5.70 -6.17
C ALA A 21 -3.68 -6.25 -4.75
N ARG A 22 -2.48 -6.05 -4.17
CA ARG A 22 -2.16 -6.47 -2.81
C ARG A 22 -2.92 -5.68 -1.74
N ILE A 23 -3.09 -4.36 -1.91
CA ILE A 23 -3.96 -3.55 -1.07
C ILE A 23 -5.39 -4.11 -1.10
N LYS A 24 -5.95 -4.37 -2.29
CA LYS A 24 -7.31 -4.90 -2.45
C LYS A 24 -7.46 -6.28 -1.82
N ALA A 25 -6.47 -7.17 -1.95
CA ALA A 25 -6.48 -8.49 -1.31
C ALA A 25 -6.48 -8.40 0.23
N LEU A 26 -5.69 -7.48 0.80
CA LEU A 26 -5.65 -7.26 2.25
C LEU A 26 -6.93 -6.60 2.77
N LEU A 27 -7.51 -5.65 2.02
CA LEU A 27 -8.81 -5.06 2.35
C LEU A 27 -9.92 -6.11 2.35
N ALA A 28 -9.91 -7.06 1.40
CA ALA A 28 -10.86 -8.16 1.35
C ALA A 28 -10.74 -9.11 2.57
N GLN A 29 -9.57 -9.16 3.20
CA GLN A 29 -9.32 -9.88 4.45
C GLN A 29 -9.62 -9.05 5.72
N ASN A 30 -10.27 -7.89 5.58
CA ASN A 30 -10.57 -6.95 6.67
C ASN A 30 -9.33 -6.39 7.40
N VAL A 31 -8.15 -6.36 6.76
CA VAL A 31 -6.97 -5.72 7.35
C VAL A 31 -7.16 -4.20 7.40
N MET A 32 -6.81 -3.59 8.53
CA MET A 32 -6.95 -2.14 8.73
C MET A 32 -6.03 -1.35 7.80
N GLN A 33 -6.50 -0.20 7.30
CA GLN A 33 -5.74 0.61 6.32
C GLN A 33 -4.37 1.06 6.82
N HIS A 34 -4.22 1.34 8.12
CA HIS A 34 -2.94 1.73 8.72
C HIS A 34 -1.96 0.55 8.76
N ASP A 35 -2.44 -0.66 9.04
CA ASP A 35 -1.62 -1.87 8.97
C ASP A 35 -1.19 -2.18 7.54
N ILE A 36 -2.08 -2.01 6.55
CA ILE A 36 -1.74 -2.15 5.13
C ILE A 36 -0.65 -1.15 4.74
N ALA A 37 -0.80 0.11 5.16
CA ALA A 37 0.16 1.17 4.89
C ALA A 37 1.54 0.85 5.48
N ALA A 38 1.58 0.37 6.73
CA ALA A 38 2.81 -0.05 7.40
C ALA A 38 3.46 -1.27 6.71
N ARG A 39 2.67 -2.32 6.40
CA ARG A 39 3.14 -3.55 5.77
C ARG A 39 3.72 -3.33 4.36
N LEU A 40 3.16 -2.37 3.62
CA LEU A 40 3.58 -2.07 2.25
C LEU A 40 4.50 -0.84 2.16
N GLU A 41 4.85 -0.25 3.30
CA GLU A 41 5.68 0.96 3.41
C GLU A 41 5.18 2.14 2.55
N ILE A 42 3.86 2.29 2.41
CA ILE A 42 3.22 3.35 1.63
C ILE A 42 2.44 4.33 2.50
N ASN A 43 2.18 5.52 1.97
CA ASN A 43 1.30 6.49 2.61
C ASN A 43 -0.13 5.92 2.76
N GLN A 44 -0.70 6.04 3.95
CA GLN A 44 -2.08 5.61 4.24
C GLN A 44 -3.11 6.23 3.28
N GLY A 45 -2.90 7.49 2.87
CA GLY A 45 -3.76 8.13 1.86
C GLY A 45 -3.86 7.33 0.56
N ARG A 46 -2.78 6.68 0.11
CA ARG A 46 -2.79 5.84 -1.10
C ARG A 46 -3.62 4.58 -0.93
N VAL A 47 -3.66 4.01 0.28
CA VAL A 47 -4.55 2.88 0.61
C VAL A 47 -6.00 3.32 0.50
N SER A 48 -6.34 4.50 1.02
CA SER A 48 -7.69 5.08 0.91
C SER A 48 -8.09 5.36 -0.55
N GLU A 49 -7.18 5.88 -1.37
CA GLU A 49 -7.42 6.11 -2.81
C GLU A 49 -7.71 4.80 -3.57
N VAL A 50 -7.04 3.70 -3.22
CA VAL A 50 -7.32 2.38 -3.81
C VAL A 50 -8.64 1.82 -3.28
N LYS A 51 -8.90 1.94 -1.97
CA LYS A 51 -10.15 1.47 -1.33
C LYS A 51 -11.39 2.13 -1.92
N THR A 52 -11.32 3.44 -2.19
CA THR A 52 -12.43 4.22 -2.75
C THR A 52 -12.56 4.10 -4.27
N GLY A 53 -11.63 3.39 -4.93
CA GLY A 53 -11.61 3.26 -6.39
C GLY A 53 -11.09 4.50 -7.14
N LYS A 54 -10.68 5.57 -6.44
CA LYS A 54 -10.06 6.76 -7.07
C LYS A 54 -8.77 6.40 -7.83
N ARG A 55 -8.08 5.34 -7.42
CA ARG A 55 -6.85 4.85 -8.05
C ARG A 55 -6.93 3.36 -8.29
N PHE A 56 -6.46 2.92 -9.46
CA PHE A 56 -6.46 1.51 -9.84
C PHE A 56 -7.86 0.88 -9.76
N PRO A 57 -8.93 1.50 -10.32
CA PRO A 57 -10.29 0.95 -10.23
C PRO A 57 -10.37 -0.47 -10.82
N ASP A 58 -9.73 -0.68 -11.97
CA ASP A 58 -9.84 -1.92 -12.75
C ASP A 58 -8.88 -3.03 -12.31
N THR A 59 -7.92 -2.74 -11.42
CA THR A 59 -6.96 -3.73 -10.95
C THR A 59 -7.65 -4.75 -10.04
N PRO A 60 -7.69 -6.05 -10.34
CA PRO A 60 -8.30 -7.04 -9.45
C PRO A 60 -7.46 -7.24 -8.17
N PRO A 61 -8.05 -7.76 -7.07
CA PRO A 61 -7.27 -8.22 -5.92
C PRO A 61 -6.24 -9.28 -6.32
N GLU A 62 -5.07 -9.27 -5.66
CA GLU A 62 -4.06 -10.33 -5.81
C GLU A 62 -4.70 -11.68 -5.44
N GLN A 63 -4.66 -12.63 -6.39
CA GLN A 63 -5.11 -14.00 -6.15
C GLN A 63 -3.93 -14.80 -5.58
N PHE A 64 -4.13 -15.44 -4.45
CA PHE A 64 -3.19 -16.45 -3.96
C PHE A 64 -3.57 -17.76 -4.62
N GLU A 65 -2.67 -18.33 -5.43
CA GLU A 65 -2.87 -19.72 -5.85
C GLU A 65 -2.83 -20.59 -4.61
N LEU A 66 -3.95 -21.26 -4.33
CA LEU A 66 -3.97 -22.40 -3.43
C LEU A 66 -3.15 -23.49 -4.13
N GLY A 67 -1.88 -23.63 -3.76
CA GLY A 67 -1.01 -24.71 -4.20
C GLY A 67 -1.46 -26.04 -3.58
N LEU A 68 -2.64 -26.51 -4.00
CA LEU A 68 -3.21 -27.82 -3.71
C LEU A 68 -2.72 -28.85 -4.72
#